data_AF-A0A920SIX5-F1
#
_entry.id   AF-A0A920SIX5-F1
#
_cell.length_a   1.000
_cell.length_b   1.000
_cell.length_c   1.000
_cell.angle_alpha   90.00
_cell.angle_beta   90.00
_cell.angle_gamma   90.00
#
_symmetry.space_group_name_H-M   'P 1'
#
loop_
_entity.id
_entity.type
_entity.pdbx_description
1 polymer ?
#
loop_
_entity_poly.entity_id
_entity_poly.type
_entity_poly.pdbx_seq_one_letter_code
_entity_poly.pdbx_strand_id
1 'polypeptide(L)'
;MGKVYIGHSNDDTDLGYLTELLDEGVWLGLDRFPGGRRPGTPLWEERTELAKRLIDAGHSGRIMLSHDHSVPKARYGAVVQEERLNTILTATIS
;
A
#
# COMPACT_ATOMS: atom_id res chain seq x y z
N MET A 1 -9.70 21.37 3.13
CA MET A 1 -9.11 20.02 3.25
C MET A 1 -7.70 20.06 2.69
N GLY A 2 -6.73 19.29 3.19
CA GLY A 2 -5.35 19.34 2.66
C GLY A 2 -4.32 18.60 3.50
N LYS A 3 -4.71 18.23 4.72
CA LYS A 3 -3.96 17.37 5.64
C LYS A 3 -4.63 16.00 5.84
N VAL A 4 -5.64 15.69 5.03
CA VAL A 4 -6.38 14.43 5.10
C VAL A 4 -5.77 13.45 4.11
N TYR A 5 -5.43 12.26 4.59
CA TYR A 5 -4.90 11.15 3.81
C TYR A 5 -5.89 9.99 3.88
N ILE A 6 -6.25 9.45 2.73
CA ILE A 6 -7.08 8.25 2.60
C ILE A 6 -6.16 7.12 2.17
N GLY A 7 -5.89 6.18 3.08
CA GLY A 7 -5.09 4.99 2.78
C GLY A 7 -5.88 3.98 1.97
N HIS A 8 -5.19 2.99 1.40
CA HIS A 8 -5.76 1.87 0.65
C HIS A 8 -6.63 2.28 -0.55
N SER A 9 -6.51 3.52 -1.05
CA SER A 9 -7.35 4.01 -2.15
C SER A 9 -7.13 3.26 -3.45
N ASN A 10 -5.99 2.57 -3.60
CA ASN A 10 -5.76 1.70 -4.75
C ASN A 10 -6.36 0.30 -4.62
N ASP A 11 -7.14 0.01 -3.58
CA ASP A 11 -8.05 -1.16 -3.57
C ASP A 11 -9.27 -0.93 -4.50
N ASP A 12 -9.60 0.33 -4.82
CA ASP A 12 -10.50 0.73 -5.91
C ASP A 12 -9.73 1.07 -7.20
N THR A 13 -10.39 0.87 -8.35
CA THR A 13 -9.83 1.16 -9.69
C THR A 13 -10.70 2.13 -10.50
N ASP A 14 -11.76 2.65 -9.89
CA ASP A 14 -12.59 3.70 -10.46
C ASP A 14 -11.85 5.04 -10.42
N LEU A 15 -11.35 5.45 -11.58
CA LEU A 15 -10.61 6.70 -11.71
C LEU A 15 -11.50 7.92 -11.39
N GLY A 16 -12.79 7.90 -11.76
CA GLY A 16 -13.69 9.03 -11.56
C GLY A 16 -13.90 9.31 -10.07
N TYR A 17 -14.21 8.26 -9.31
CA TYR A 17 -14.31 8.33 -7.86
C TYR A 17 -13.03 8.86 -7.21
N LEU A 18 -11.87 8.34 -7.63
CA LEU A 18 -10.59 8.76 -7.07
C LEU A 18 -10.25 10.22 -7.43
N THR A 19 -10.60 10.68 -8.62
CA THR A 19 -10.44 12.09 -9.01
C THR A 19 -11.38 13.01 -8.24
N GLU A 20 -12.62 12.62 -7.99
CA GLU A 20 -13.55 13.40 -7.15
C GLU A 20 -13.00 13.56 -5.72
N LEU A 21 -12.42 12.51 -5.14
CA LEU A 21 -11.74 12.61 -3.85
C LEU A 21 -10.57 13.60 -3.88
N LEU A 22 -9.78 13.58 -4.96
CA LEU A 22 -8.66 14.50 -5.15
C LEU A 22 -9.13 15.96 -5.30
N ASP A 23 -10.27 16.19 -5.96
CA ASP A 23 -10.88 17.52 -6.13
C ASP A 23 -11.36 18.11 -4.81
N GLU A 24 -11.78 17.27 -3.85
CA GLU A 24 -12.05 17.67 -2.46
C GLU A 24 -10.77 18.04 -1.67
N GLY A 25 -9.59 17.84 -2.27
CA GLY A 25 -8.30 18.27 -1.74
C GLY A 25 -7.66 17.31 -0.74
N VAL A 26 -8.03 16.02 -0.77
CA VAL A 26 -7.38 14.97 0.04
C VAL A 26 -6.10 14.46 -0.62
N TRP A 27 -5.35 13.64 0.11
CA TRP A 27 -4.26 12.83 -0.42
C TRP A 27 -4.72 11.39 -0.59
N LEU A 28 -4.38 10.77 -1.74
CA LEU A 28 -4.65 9.35 -1.96
C LEU A 28 -3.43 8.49 -1.62
N GLY A 29 -3.68 7.46 -0.83
CA GLY A 29 -2.74 6.41 -0.50
C GLY A 29 -2.82 5.27 -1.49
N LEU A 30 -1.79 5.14 -2.33
CA LEU A 30 -1.56 3.99 -3.21
C LEU A 30 -0.60 3.04 -2.49
N ASP A 31 -0.99 2.57 -1.31
CA ASP A 31 -0.11 1.93 -0.34
C ASP A 31 -0.23 0.40 -0.29
N ARG A 32 -1.00 -0.21 -1.18
CA ARG A 32 -1.23 -1.67 -1.18
C ARG A 32 -0.35 -2.47 -2.14
N PHE A 33 0.77 -1.91 -2.59
CA PHE A 33 1.71 -2.65 -3.45
C PHE A 33 2.32 -3.88 -2.74
N PRO A 34 2.56 -5.00 -3.46
CA PRO A 34 2.23 -5.24 -4.88
C PRO A 34 0.76 -5.62 -5.13
N GLY A 35 -0.10 -5.75 -4.12
CA GLY A 35 -1.48 -6.21 -4.31
C GLY A 35 -1.63 -7.74 -4.28
N GLY A 36 -2.81 -8.24 -4.61
CA GLY A 36 -3.09 -9.69 -4.63
C GLY A 36 -3.04 -10.42 -3.28
N ARG A 37 -2.86 -9.71 -2.15
CA ARG A 37 -2.79 -10.31 -0.81
C ARG A 37 -4.14 -10.85 -0.33
N ARG A 38 -5.26 -10.37 -0.90
CA ARG A 38 -6.62 -10.80 -0.58
C ARG A 38 -7.36 -11.15 -1.87
N PRO A 39 -8.21 -12.20 -1.88
CA PRO A 39 -9.08 -12.48 -3.01
C PRO A 39 -9.93 -11.26 -3.38
N GLY A 40 -10.09 -11.01 -4.68
CA GLY A 40 -10.88 -9.88 -5.17
C GLY A 40 -10.21 -8.51 -5.07
N THR A 41 -8.92 -8.44 -4.71
CA THR A 41 -8.16 -7.18 -4.76
C THR A 41 -7.26 -7.10 -5.99
N PRO A 42 -7.04 -5.90 -6.55
CA PRO A 42 -6.19 -5.71 -7.73
C PRO A 42 -4.77 -6.29 -7.54
N LEU A 43 -4.19 -6.79 -8.63
CA LEU A 43 -2.78 -7.19 -8.73
C LEU A 43 -1.87 -5.97 -8.98
N TRP A 44 -0.57 -6.21 -9.05
CA TRP A 44 0.41 -5.12 -9.14
C TRP A 44 0.32 -4.36 -10.46
N GLU A 45 -0.01 -5.05 -11.55
CA GLU A 45 -0.16 -4.47 -12.88
C GLU A 45 -1.27 -3.43 -12.89
N GLU A 46 -2.46 -3.79 -12.41
CA GLU A 46 -3.62 -2.91 -12.38
C GLU A 46 -3.41 -1.71 -11.45
N ARG A 47 -2.76 -1.93 -10.30
CA ARG A 47 -2.40 -0.83 -9.37
C ARG A 47 -1.37 0.12 -9.97
N THR A 48 -0.43 -0.41 -10.75
CA THR A 48 0.58 0.39 -11.46
C THR A 48 -0.07 1.20 -12.58
N GLU A 49 -0.99 0.58 -13.33
CA GLU A 49 -1.77 1.26 -14.37
C GLU A 49 -2.64 2.38 -13.77
N LEU A 50 -3.32 2.13 -12.64
CA LEU A 50 -4.07 3.16 -11.94
C LEU A 50 -3.19 4.34 -11.52
N ALA A 51 -2.03 4.05 -10.91
CA ALA A 51 -1.08 5.09 -10.51
C ALA A 51 -0.61 5.91 -11.72
N LYS A 52 -0.32 5.25 -12.84
CA LYS A 52 0.03 5.92 -14.10
C LYS A 52 -1.10 6.81 -14.60
N ARG A 53 -2.35 6.34 -14.62
CA ARG A 53 -3.50 7.12 -15.06
C ARG A 53 -3.72 8.38 -14.21
N LEU A 54 -3.54 8.27 -12.89
CA LEU A 54 -3.58 9.43 -11.99
C LEU A 54 -2.45 10.43 -12.26
N ILE A 55 -1.24 9.94 -12.56
CA ILE A 55 -0.10 10.78 -12.94
C ILE A 55 -0.36 11.49 -14.27
N ASP A 56 -0.81 10.76 -15.28
CA ASP A 56 -1.12 11.28 -16.61
C ASP A 56 -2.25 12.33 -16.56
N ALA A 57 -3.20 12.18 -15.63
CA ALA A 57 -4.25 13.15 -15.35
C ALA A 57 -3.78 14.37 -14.52
N GLY A 58 -2.50 14.44 -14.14
CA GLY A 58 -1.90 15.59 -13.45
C GLY A 58 -1.96 15.55 -11.93
N HIS A 59 -2.35 14.43 -11.32
CA HIS A 59 -2.52 14.32 -9.86
C HIS A 59 -1.27 13.86 -9.10
N SER A 60 -0.09 13.89 -9.73
CA SER A 60 1.18 13.47 -9.12
C SER A 60 1.50 14.21 -7.80
N GLY A 61 1.05 15.46 -7.66
CA GLY A 61 1.24 16.26 -6.44
C GLY A 61 0.31 15.90 -5.27
N ARG A 62 -0.56 14.90 -5.41
CA ARG A 62 -1.58 14.52 -4.41
C ARG A 62 -1.71 13.01 -4.16
N ILE A 63 -0.84 12.20 -4.74
CA ILE A 63 -0.80 10.75 -4.52
C ILE A 63 0.47 10.36 -3.76
N MET A 64 0.41 9.31 -2.94
CA MET A 64 1.55 8.74 -2.22
C MET A 64 1.63 7.23 -2.42
N LEU A 65 2.83 6.71 -2.70
CA LEU A 65 3.07 5.27 -2.85
C LEU A 65 3.69 4.69 -1.57
N SER A 66 3.22 3.51 -1.15
CA SER A 66 3.76 2.77 -0.01
C SER A 66 3.37 1.27 -0.10
N HIS A 67 3.61 0.50 0.95
CA HIS A 67 3.41 -0.96 0.98
C HIS A 67 2.43 -1.45 2.06
N ASP A 68 1.97 -0.54 2.93
CA ASP A 68 1.07 -0.85 4.06
C ASP A 68 1.52 -2.12 4.79
N HIS A 69 2.83 -2.22 5.01
CA HIS A 69 3.43 -3.46 5.47
C HIS A 69 3.36 -3.52 6.99
N SER A 70 2.44 -4.34 7.50
CA SER A 70 2.40 -4.66 8.92
C SER A 70 3.47 -5.71 9.24
N VAL A 71 4.47 -5.36 10.04
CA VAL A 71 5.47 -6.33 10.50
C VAL A 71 4.78 -7.33 11.45
N PRO A 72 4.87 -8.65 11.20
CA PRO A 72 4.12 -9.63 11.99
C PRO A 72 4.61 -9.80 13.43
N LYS A 73 5.77 -9.23 13.79
CA LYS A 73 6.37 -9.33 15.14
C LYS A 73 5.37 -8.97 16.24
N ALA A 74 4.54 -7.95 16.03
CA ALA A 74 3.52 -7.54 17.01
C ALA A 74 2.37 -8.55 17.21
N ARG A 75 2.23 -9.57 16.34
CA ARG A 75 1.07 -10.47 16.30
C ARG A 75 1.32 -11.88 16.84
N TYR A 76 2.57 -12.24 17.19
CA TYR A 76 2.94 -13.63 17.45
C TYR A 76 3.55 -13.91 18.84
N GLY A 77 3.48 -12.99 19.79
CA GLY A 77 4.02 -13.19 21.15
C GLY A 77 5.56 -13.28 21.18
N ALA A 78 6.17 -13.27 22.36
CA ALA A 78 7.63 -13.19 22.49
C ALA A 78 8.36 -14.43 21.94
N VAL A 79 7.80 -15.62 22.15
CA VAL A 79 8.43 -16.91 21.77
C VAL A 79 8.62 -17.04 20.26
N VAL A 80 7.58 -16.81 19.47
CA VAL A 80 7.66 -16.92 18.00
C VAL A 80 8.58 -15.84 17.41
N GLN A 81 8.69 -14.68 18.07
CA GLN A 81 9.62 -13.63 17.67
C GLN A 81 11.08 -14.05 17.89
N GLU A 82 11.38 -14.70 19.01
CA GLU A 82 12.70 -15.21 19.36
C GLU A 82 13.13 -16.36 18.44
N GLU A 83 12.24 -17.30 18.13
CA GLU A 83 12.50 -18.39 17.17
C GLU A 83 12.84 -17.87 15.77
N ARG A 84 12.13 -16.84 15.29
CA ARG A 84 12.43 -16.19 14.00
C ARG A 84 13.80 -15.53 14.01
N LEU A 85 14.16 -14.83 15.09
CA LEU A 85 15.47 -14.18 15.22
C LEU A 85 16.59 -15.22 15.17
N ASN A 86 16.46 -16.31 15.91
CA ASN A 86 17.45 -17.38 15.93
C ASN A 86 17.61 -18.05 14.57
N THR A 87 16.50 -18.23 13.82
CA THR A 87 16.52 -18.80 12.46
C THR A 87 17.22 -17.89 11.45
N ILE A 88 17.01 -16.58 11.53
CA ILE A 88 17.66 -15.60 10.64
C ILE A 88 19.16 -15.52 10.94
N LEU A 89 19.55 -15.57 12.22
CA LEU A 89 20.95 -15.49 12.63
C LEU A 89 21.74 -16.74 12.20
N THR A 90 21.16 -17.93 12.28
CA THR A 90 21.82 -19.16 11.80
C THR A 90 21.96 -19.21 10.27
N ALA A 91 20.99 -18.67 9.52
CA ALA A 91 21.05 -18.60 8.06
C ALA A 91 22.03 -17.56 7.51
N THR A 92 22.51 -16.62 8.34
CA THR A 92 23.42 -15.54 7.92
C THR A 92 24.89 -15.87 8.22
N ILE A 93 25.16 -16.96 8.95
CA ILE A 93 26.53 -17.36 9.38
C ILE A 93 27.01 -18.64 8.64
N SER A 94 26.21 -19.19 7.72
CA SER A 94 26.57 -20.28 6.81
C SER A 94 26.91 -19.77 5.42
#